data_AF-A0A8C5UWB3-F1
#
_entry.id   AF-A0A8C5UWB3-F1
#
_cell.length_a   1.000
_cell.length_b   1.000
_cell.length_c   1.000
_cell.angle_alpha   90.00
_cell.angle_beta   90.00
_cell.angle_gamma   90.00
#
_symmetry.space_group_name_H-M   'P 1'
#
loop_
_entity.id
_entity.type
_entity.pdbx_description
1 polymer ?
#
loop_
_entity_poly.entity_id
_entity_poly.type
_entity_poly.pdbx_seq_one_letter_code
_entity_poly.pdbx_strand_id
1 'polypeptide(L)'
;MSFRLSGGSRQICSRAASVRLSGGGTTGFVAGNVCVGSGAGSSFSCTLGGISSGGSFCNGGGGSGSGVGAGFLGNEHGLLSGNEKVTMQNLNDRLASYLDHVRALEEANADLEQKIKGWYEKCGPGSFRRHDHDNSRYSSVIEDLKRQIVSVTSCNASIVLQNDNARLAADDFKLKYENELALHQSVQADTSNLRRALDELTLCITDLEIQCETLSDELTYLKNNHQEEMQVLQCAAGGNVNVEMNAAPGVDLTILLNSMRAEYEDLAEQNRKDAEAWFNEKSATLQQQIFDDAGAATAARNELTELKRNLQTLEIELQSLMAMKHSYECSLAEMEGNYCDQLQQIQDQIGAMEEQLQQIRTETEGQKLEYEQLLDIKIFLEKEIEIYCNLIDGEERKCKSTCYESKGCKPENSGNQVKDSTEETVVKTVVEELDQVGNVLSLRVHSVEEKSSKISNITVEQRVPSKDHNEKKLL
;
A
#
# COMPACT_ATOMS: atom_id res chain seq x y z
N MET A 1 60.54 45.86 4.43
CA MET A 1 59.86 46.29 5.67
C MET A 1 59.11 45.10 6.22
N SER A 2 59.46 44.71 7.44
CA SER A 2 58.97 43.52 8.13
C SER A 2 57.51 43.70 8.57
N PHE A 3 56.67 42.69 8.36
CA PHE A 3 55.42 42.58 9.12
C PHE A 3 55.34 41.25 9.87
N ARG A 4 55.01 41.44 11.14
CA ARG A 4 55.04 40.49 12.24
C ARG A 4 53.81 39.58 12.26
N LEU A 5 54.06 38.40 12.81
CA LEU A 5 53.13 37.52 13.51
C LEU A 5 52.21 38.24 14.50
N SER A 6 50.98 37.74 14.62
CA SER A 6 50.26 37.70 15.89
C SER A 6 49.54 36.36 16.00
N GLY A 7 49.89 35.60 17.03
CA GLY A 7 49.23 34.36 17.41
C GLY A 7 48.54 34.48 18.77
N GLY A 8 47.63 33.54 19.03
CA GLY A 8 47.03 33.25 20.34
C GLY A 8 45.85 32.29 20.14
N SER A 9 46.01 30.98 20.36
CA SER A 9 45.77 30.23 21.63
C SER A 9 44.35 30.45 22.18
N ARG A 10 43.54 29.49 22.64
CA ARG A 10 43.56 28.03 22.97
C ARG A 10 42.05 27.67 23.02
N GLN A 11 41.59 26.42 22.86
CA GLN A 11 41.42 25.51 24.00
C GLN A 11 41.09 24.09 23.53
N ILE A 12 41.82 23.15 24.10
CA ILE A 12 41.73 21.71 23.98
C ILE A 12 40.80 21.19 25.09
N CYS A 13 40.00 20.15 24.80
CA CYS A 13 39.62 19.16 25.79
C CYS A 13 39.71 17.77 25.18
N SER A 14 40.83 17.11 25.47
CA SER A 14 41.07 15.69 25.32
C SER A 14 40.28 14.91 26.37
N ARG A 15 39.75 13.75 26.01
CA ARG A 15 39.56 12.67 26.98
C ARG A 15 39.80 11.32 26.31
N ALA A 16 40.81 10.64 26.81
CA ALA A 16 41.26 9.31 26.40
C ALA A 16 40.98 8.29 27.51
N ALA A 17 41.10 7.01 27.11
CA ALA A 17 41.12 5.76 27.88
C ALA A 17 39.74 5.22 28.30
N SER A 18 39.42 3.92 28.15
CA SER A 18 40.30 2.78 28.47
C SER A 18 39.89 1.49 27.75
N VAL A 19 40.92 0.70 27.41
CA VAL A 19 40.91 -0.69 26.98
C VAL A 19 40.50 -1.62 28.13
N ARG A 20 39.71 -2.67 27.83
CA ARG A 20 39.81 -3.98 28.50
C ARG A 20 39.57 -5.12 27.50
N LEU A 21 40.56 -5.99 27.40
CA LEU A 21 40.57 -7.31 26.75
C LEU A 21 40.70 -8.39 27.83
N SER A 22 39.87 -9.43 27.73
CA SER A 22 40.03 -10.84 28.17
C SER A 22 38.63 -11.44 28.27
N GLY A 23 38.29 -12.61 27.74
CA GLY A 23 39.11 -13.71 27.23
C GLY A 23 38.47 -15.02 27.71
N GLY A 24 38.17 -15.93 26.78
CA GLY A 24 38.11 -17.39 26.99
C GLY A 24 36.85 -17.97 27.67
N GLY A 25 36.21 -18.93 26.99
CA GLY A 25 35.20 -19.81 27.61
C GLY A 25 34.39 -20.63 26.63
N THR A 26 34.96 -21.75 26.20
CA THR A 26 34.39 -22.81 25.36
C THR A 26 33.27 -23.63 26.03
N THR A 27 32.53 -24.40 25.21
CA THR A 27 31.59 -25.51 25.50
C THR A 27 30.12 -25.10 25.73
N GLY A 28 29.10 -25.71 25.11
CA GLY A 28 29.08 -26.92 24.31
C GLY A 28 27.76 -27.12 23.54
N PHE A 29 27.81 -28.14 22.68
CA PHE A 29 26.71 -28.71 21.89
C PHE A 29 25.51 -29.12 22.75
N VAL A 30 24.30 -28.75 22.34
CA VAL A 30 23.10 -29.60 22.44
C VAL A 30 22.24 -29.40 21.20
N ALA A 31 22.02 -30.51 20.48
CA ALA A 31 21.02 -30.65 19.43
C ALA A 31 19.61 -30.64 20.04
N GLY A 32 18.65 -29.99 19.37
CA GLY A 32 17.26 -29.96 19.80
C GLY A 32 16.35 -29.58 18.65
N ASN A 33 16.05 -30.55 17.80
CA ASN A 33 15.03 -30.51 16.77
C ASN A 33 13.66 -30.51 17.45
N VAL A 34 12.86 -29.44 17.35
CA VAL A 34 11.43 -29.49 17.69
C VAL A 34 10.63 -28.69 16.67
N CYS A 35 9.89 -29.44 15.88
CA CYS A 35 8.74 -29.00 15.12
C CYS A 35 7.59 -28.72 16.09
N VAL A 36 7.08 -27.49 16.16
CA VAL A 36 5.72 -27.21 16.64
C VAL A 36 5.15 -26.13 15.74
N GLY A 37 4.23 -26.53 14.87
CA GLY A 37 3.24 -25.62 14.32
C GLY A 37 2.23 -25.27 15.40
N SER A 38 1.80 -24.02 15.43
CA SER A 38 0.60 -23.59 16.13
C SER A 38 -0.11 -22.57 15.27
N GLY A 39 -1.09 -23.07 14.50
CA GLY A 39 -2.23 -22.26 14.12
C GLY A 39 -3.07 -22.00 15.36
N ALA A 40 -3.50 -20.76 15.53
CA ALA A 40 -4.50 -20.38 16.51
C ALA A 40 -5.46 -19.40 15.83
N GLY A 41 -6.45 -19.96 15.13
CA GLY A 41 -7.69 -19.28 14.86
C GLY A 41 -8.55 -19.31 16.12
N SER A 42 -9.07 -18.16 16.56
CA SER A 42 -10.15 -18.09 17.53
C SER A 42 -11.44 -17.70 16.81
N SER A 43 -12.19 -18.73 16.43
CA SER A 43 -13.59 -18.59 16.01
C SER A 43 -14.45 -18.51 17.27
N PHE A 44 -15.02 -17.34 17.56
CA PHE A 44 -16.14 -17.25 18.49
C PHE A 44 -17.41 -17.66 17.75
N SER A 45 -17.92 -18.85 18.07
CA SER A 45 -19.21 -19.36 17.62
C SER A 45 -20.26 -19.12 18.70
N CYS A 46 -21.31 -18.37 18.38
CA CYS A 46 -22.51 -18.24 19.20
C CYS A 46 -23.55 -19.25 18.68
N THR A 47 -23.70 -20.37 19.37
CA THR A 47 -24.70 -21.40 19.04
C THR A 47 -26.11 -20.94 19.42
N LEU A 48 -27.01 -20.93 18.44
CA LEU A 48 -28.45 -20.78 18.59
C LEU A 48 -29.02 -21.97 19.36
N GLY A 49 -29.34 -21.77 20.65
CA GLY A 49 -29.95 -22.78 21.50
C GLY A 49 -31.47 -22.82 21.32
N GLY A 50 -31.95 -23.85 20.62
CA GLY A 50 -33.35 -24.27 20.67
C GLY A 50 -33.63 -25.06 21.96
N ILE A 51 -34.80 -24.85 22.55
CA ILE A 51 -35.35 -25.69 23.63
C ILE A 51 -36.78 -26.06 23.28
N SER A 52 -36.93 -27.29 22.80
CA SER A 52 -38.17 -28.05 22.89
C SER A 52 -38.15 -28.79 24.22
N SER A 53 -39.25 -28.76 24.97
CA SER A 53 -39.46 -29.70 26.07
C SER A 53 -40.90 -30.20 26.03
N GLY A 54 -41.01 -31.51 25.82
CA GLY A 54 -42.24 -32.27 25.79
C GLY A 54 -42.87 -32.45 27.17
N GLY A 55 -44.12 -32.85 27.15
CA GLY A 55 -44.96 -32.98 28.33
C GLY A 55 -44.58 -34.11 29.28
N SER A 56 -45.22 -34.09 30.45
CA SER A 56 -45.65 -35.31 31.13
C SER A 56 -46.76 -35.00 32.14
N PHE A 57 -47.60 -36.01 32.33
CA PHE A 57 -48.74 -36.11 33.22
C PHE A 57 -48.33 -36.16 34.70
N CYS A 58 -49.13 -35.61 35.61
CA CYS A 58 -49.82 -36.36 36.69
C CYS A 58 -50.41 -35.44 37.78
N ASN A 59 -51.72 -35.64 38.01
CA ASN A 59 -52.38 -35.93 39.29
C ASN A 59 -52.39 -34.93 40.48
N GLY A 60 -53.58 -34.80 41.07
CA GLY A 60 -53.88 -34.26 42.41
C GLY A 60 -54.17 -32.75 42.41
N GLY A 61 -55.29 -32.23 42.90
CA GLY A 61 -56.35 -32.76 43.77
C GLY A 61 -56.92 -31.57 44.54
N GLY A 62 -58.25 -31.54 44.72
CA GLY A 62 -58.97 -30.51 45.49
C GLY A 62 -59.85 -29.65 44.58
N GLY A 63 -61.18 -29.77 44.54
CA GLY A 63 -62.10 -30.24 45.56
C GLY A 63 -62.88 -29.04 46.10
N SER A 64 -64.05 -28.78 45.51
CA SER A 64 -65.23 -28.04 46.02
C SER A 64 -66.10 -27.77 44.77
N GLY A 65 -67.25 -28.40 44.52
CA GLY A 65 -68.24 -28.92 45.44
C GLY A 65 -69.34 -27.87 45.64
N SER A 66 -70.24 -27.71 44.67
CA SER A 66 -71.65 -27.38 44.93
C SER A 66 -72.45 -27.55 43.65
N GLY A 67 -73.23 -28.64 43.62
CA GLY A 67 -74.28 -28.84 42.65
C GLY A 67 -75.57 -28.13 43.07
N VAL A 68 -76.32 -27.69 42.08
CA VAL A 68 -77.78 -27.74 42.15
C VAL A 68 -78.29 -28.03 40.75
N GLY A 69 -78.55 -29.31 40.49
CA GLY A 69 -79.56 -29.71 39.52
C GLY A 69 -80.91 -29.54 40.18
N ALA A 70 -81.73 -28.66 39.61
CA ALA A 70 -83.18 -28.69 39.71
C ALA A 70 -83.65 -28.50 38.25
N GLY A 71 -84.28 -29.45 37.59
CA GLY A 71 -85.34 -30.29 38.13
C GLY A 71 -86.59 -29.45 38.34
N PHE A 72 -87.06 -28.74 37.31
CA PHE A 72 -88.47 -28.33 37.28
C PHE A 72 -89.24 -29.30 36.39
N LEU A 73 -89.89 -30.22 37.08
CA LEU A 73 -90.90 -31.14 36.60
C LEU A 73 -92.03 -30.37 35.95
N GLY A 74 -92.68 -31.04 35.01
CA GLY A 74 -93.77 -30.51 34.22
C GLY A 74 -94.90 -29.93 35.04
N ASN A 75 -95.61 -29.03 34.38
CA ASN A 75 -97.05 -28.99 34.50
C ASN A 75 -97.61 -28.69 33.10
N GLU A 76 -97.77 -29.75 32.31
CA GLU A 76 -98.78 -29.74 31.26
C GLU A 76 -100.14 -29.60 31.94
N HIS A 77 -100.80 -28.47 31.75
CA HIS A 77 -102.25 -28.45 31.71
C HIS A 77 -102.73 -27.28 30.85
N GLY A 78 -103.12 -27.61 29.63
CA GLY A 78 -104.39 -27.12 29.09
C GLY A 78 -104.37 -25.81 28.29
N LEU A 79 -104.64 -25.98 27.00
CA LEU A 79 -105.65 -25.22 26.25
C LEU A 79 -105.25 -23.84 25.72
N LEU A 80 -104.56 -23.84 24.57
CA LEU A 80 -105.01 -23.21 23.31
C LEU A 80 -106.05 -22.07 23.44
N SER A 81 -105.64 -20.90 23.93
CA SER A 81 -106.21 -19.57 23.59
C SER A 81 -105.49 -18.43 24.35
N GLY A 82 -104.23 -18.10 24.00
CA GLY A 82 -103.49 -17.01 24.67
C GLY A 82 -102.10 -16.64 24.12
N ASN A 83 -101.72 -17.11 22.93
CA ASN A 83 -100.31 -17.06 22.48
C ASN A 83 -99.85 -15.72 21.90
N GLU A 84 -100.71 -14.88 21.32
CA GLU A 84 -100.27 -13.68 20.60
C GLU A 84 -99.77 -12.55 21.52
N LYS A 85 -100.40 -12.38 22.69
CA LYS A 85 -100.05 -11.31 23.63
C LYS A 85 -98.71 -11.57 24.34
N VAL A 86 -98.42 -12.82 24.68
CA VAL A 86 -97.16 -13.21 25.34
C VAL A 86 -95.99 -13.17 24.34
N THR A 87 -96.22 -13.54 23.07
CA THR A 87 -95.20 -13.37 22.03
C THR A 87 -94.92 -11.90 21.75
N MET A 88 -95.94 -11.03 21.75
CA MET A 88 -95.74 -9.57 21.63
C MET A 88 -95.03 -8.96 22.84
N GLN A 89 -95.31 -9.45 24.05
CA GLN A 89 -94.59 -9.05 25.26
C GLN A 89 -93.10 -9.42 25.16
N ASN A 90 -92.78 -10.66 24.77
CA ASN A 90 -91.39 -11.12 24.64
C ASN A 90 -90.61 -10.33 23.56
N LEU A 91 -91.26 -10.02 22.44
CA LEU A 91 -90.68 -9.17 21.41
C LEU A 91 -90.42 -7.74 21.93
N ASN A 92 -91.37 -7.16 22.67
CA ASN A 92 -91.20 -5.85 23.29
C ASN A 92 -90.10 -5.85 24.36
N ASP A 93 -90.00 -6.88 25.19
CA ASP A 93 -88.95 -7.01 26.21
C ASP A 93 -87.56 -7.17 25.56
N ARG A 94 -87.49 -7.88 24.43
CA ARG A 94 -86.27 -8.00 23.62
C ARG A 94 -85.92 -6.69 22.90
N LEU A 95 -86.91 -5.93 22.44
CA LEU A 95 -86.69 -4.60 21.83
C LEU A 95 -86.24 -3.59 22.89
N ALA A 96 -86.81 -3.62 24.09
CA ALA A 96 -86.36 -2.83 25.23
C ALA A 96 -84.91 -3.17 25.59
N SER A 97 -84.58 -4.47 25.69
CA SER A 97 -83.20 -4.93 25.94
C SER A 97 -82.23 -4.49 24.83
N TYR A 98 -82.66 -4.50 23.56
CA TYR A 98 -81.86 -4.00 22.44
C TYR A 98 -81.66 -2.48 22.51
N LEU A 99 -82.70 -1.71 22.83
CA LEU A 99 -82.59 -0.26 23.00
C LEU A 99 -81.72 0.14 24.19
N ASP A 100 -81.75 -0.62 25.28
CA ASP A 100 -80.86 -0.42 26.43
C ASP A 100 -79.41 -0.79 26.06
N HIS A 101 -79.19 -1.83 25.25
CA HIS A 101 -77.86 -2.18 24.75
C HIS A 101 -77.31 -1.14 23.78
N VAL A 102 -78.14 -0.59 22.88
CA VAL A 102 -77.75 0.51 21.99
C VAL A 102 -77.39 1.75 22.79
N ARG A 103 -78.17 2.13 23.82
CA ARG A 103 -77.83 3.25 24.70
C ARG A 103 -76.50 3.03 25.44
N ALA A 104 -76.25 1.83 25.95
CA ALA A 104 -74.98 1.50 26.59
C ALA A 104 -73.78 1.57 25.61
N LEU A 105 -73.97 1.16 24.35
CA LEU A 105 -72.95 1.28 23.31
C LEU A 105 -72.72 2.74 22.89
N GLU A 106 -73.76 3.56 22.81
CA GLU A 106 -73.64 5.00 22.55
C GLU A 106 -72.86 5.72 23.65
N GLU A 107 -73.13 5.40 24.93
CA GLU A 107 -72.41 5.95 26.08
C GLU A 107 -70.93 5.50 26.07
N ALA A 108 -70.66 4.22 25.82
CA ALA A 108 -69.29 3.71 25.70
C ALA A 108 -68.52 4.34 24.53
N ASN A 109 -69.18 4.57 23.39
CA ASN A 109 -68.57 5.27 22.25
C ASN A 109 -68.28 6.74 22.57
N ALA A 110 -69.19 7.43 23.25
CA ALA A 110 -68.95 8.82 23.69
C ALA A 110 -67.75 8.92 24.64
N ASP A 111 -67.62 7.97 25.57
CA ASP A 111 -66.46 7.86 26.47
C ASP A 111 -65.16 7.59 25.71
N LEU A 112 -65.17 6.70 24.72
CA LEU A 112 -64.01 6.42 23.89
C LEU A 112 -63.63 7.63 23.04
N GLU A 113 -64.59 8.35 22.45
CA GLU A 113 -64.34 9.60 21.74
C GLU A 113 -63.70 10.65 22.65
N GLN A 114 -64.16 10.77 23.90
CA GLN A 114 -63.58 11.70 24.86
C GLN A 114 -62.14 11.30 25.23
N LYS A 115 -61.87 10.00 25.41
CA LYS A 115 -60.52 9.48 25.65
C LYS A 115 -59.59 9.72 24.46
N ILE A 116 -60.09 9.52 23.24
CA ILE A 116 -59.35 9.78 21.99
C ILE A 116 -59.03 11.28 21.87
N LYS A 117 -60.03 12.16 22.08
CA LYS A 117 -59.83 13.62 22.08
C LYS A 117 -58.82 14.03 23.14
N GLY A 118 -58.94 13.53 24.36
CA GLY A 118 -57.98 13.79 25.45
C GLY A 118 -56.58 13.23 25.18
N TRP A 119 -56.46 12.12 24.44
CA TRP A 119 -55.17 11.58 24.00
C TRP A 119 -54.54 12.46 22.93
N TYR A 120 -55.29 12.92 21.93
CA TYR A 120 -54.78 13.85 20.92
C TYR A 120 -54.41 15.22 21.50
N GLU A 121 -55.05 15.66 22.56
CA GLU A 121 -54.70 16.93 23.21
C GLU A 121 -53.39 16.82 24.02
N LYS A 122 -53.13 15.66 24.65
CA LYS A 122 -51.92 15.40 25.44
C LYS A 122 -50.73 14.93 24.60
N CYS A 123 -50.99 14.10 23.60
CA CYS A 123 -50.00 13.40 22.77
C CYS A 123 -50.02 13.90 21.31
N GLY A 124 -50.77 14.96 21.03
CA GLY A 124 -50.84 15.52 19.69
C GLY A 124 -49.48 16.04 19.19
N PRO A 125 -49.38 16.33 17.88
CA PRO A 125 -48.12 16.66 17.20
C PRO A 125 -47.35 17.85 17.78
N GLY A 126 -47.97 18.66 18.65
CA GLY A 126 -47.33 19.77 19.36
C GLY A 126 -46.62 19.40 20.67
N SER A 127 -46.94 18.28 21.30
CA SER A 127 -46.37 17.86 22.59
C SER A 127 -44.93 17.34 22.45
N PHE A 128 -44.62 16.76 21.29
CA PHE A 128 -43.27 16.33 20.90
C PHE A 128 -42.35 17.47 20.47
N ARG A 129 -42.84 18.71 20.34
CA ARG A 129 -42.01 19.88 19.98
C ARG A 129 -40.93 20.20 21.02
N ARG A 130 -41.04 19.72 22.26
CA ARG A 130 -39.92 19.78 23.23
C ARG A 130 -38.72 18.93 22.79
N HIS A 131 -38.95 17.77 22.19
CA HIS A 131 -37.88 16.91 21.68
C HIS A 131 -37.17 17.52 20.47
N ASP A 132 -37.87 18.29 19.64
CA ASP A 132 -37.27 19.01 18.49
C ASP A 132 -36.28 20.10 18.94
N HIS A 133 -36.55 20.77 20.07
CA HIS A 133 -35.63 21.78 20.61
C HIS A 133 -34.35 21.19 21.20
N ASP A 134 -34.41 19.99 21.79
CA ASP A 134 -33.23 19.31 22.30
C ASP A 134 -32.36 18.72 21.17
N ASN A 135 -32.98 18.23 20.09
CA ASN A 135 -32.28 17.77 18.89
C ASN A 135 -31.48 18.88 18.19
N SER A 136 -31.93 20.14 18.29
CA SER A 136 -31.20 21.31 17.75
C SER A 136 -29.86 21.57 18.44
N ARG A 137 -29.69 21.18 19.71
CA ARG A 137 -28.40 21.31 20.41
C ARG A 137 -27.42 20.22 19.99
N TYR A 138 -27.92 19.01 19.78
CA TYR A 138 -27.10 17.91 19.26
C TYR A 138 -26.71 18.14 17.80
N SER A 139 -27.58 18.73 16.98
CA SER A 139 -27.25 19.03 15.58
C SER A 139 -26.08 20.02 15.46
N SER A 140 -26.04 21.07 16.30
CA SER A 140 -24.92 22.03 16.28
C SER A 140 -23.59 21.37 16.69
N VAL A 141 -23.61 20.51 17.73
CA VAL A 141 -22.41 19.77 18.16
C VAL A 141 -21.94 18.78 17.09
N ILE A 142 -22.87 18.09 16.41
CA ILE A 142 -22.57 17.18 15.30
C ILE A 142 -21.98 17.95 14.12
N GLU A 143 -22.51 19.13 13.78
CA GLU A 143 -21.93 19.99 12.75
C GLU A 143 -20.53 20.48 13.11
N ASP A 144 -20.29 20.85 14.38
CA ASP A 144 -18.97 21.23 14.86
C ASP A 144 -17.97 20.07 14.77
N LEU A 145 -18.37 18.86 15.16
CA LEU A 145 -17.55 17.66 15.02
C LEU A 145 -17.26 17.34 13.54
N LYS A 146 -18.25 17.47 12.65
CA LYS A 146 -18.05 17.31 11.20
C LYS A 146 -17.06 18.34 10.66
N ARG A 147 -17.19 19.62 11.06
CA ARG A 147 -16.23 20.68 10.70
C ARG A 147 -14.83 20.35 11.19
N GLN A 148 -14.70 19.84 12.42
CA GLN A 148 -13.41 19.45 12.99
C GLN A 148 -12.80 18.27 12.22
N ILE A 149 -13.57 17.24 11.87
CA ILE A 149 -13.10 16.10 11.07
C ILE A 149 -12.59 16.58 9.71
N VAL A 150 -13.33 17.44 9.01
CA VAL A 150 -12.91 17.99 7.72
C VAL A 150 -11.64 18.82 7.87
N SER A 151 -11.55 19.66 8.91
CA SER A 151 -10.35 20.47 9.19
C SER A 151 -9.12 19.60 9.46
N VAL A 152 -9.25 18.56 10.29
CA VAL A 152 -8.18 17.62 10.59
C VAL A 152 -7.78 16.82 9.35
N THR A 153 -8.75 16.38 8.55
CA THR A 153 -8.47 15.63 7.30
C THR A 153 -7.73 16.49 6.29
N SER A 154 -8.13 17.75 6.11
CA SER A 154 -7.44 18.72 5.25
C SER A 154 -6.04 19.04 5.76
N CYS A 155 -5.88 19.23 7.08
CA CYS A 155 -4.57 19.42 7.70
C CYS A 155 -3.66 18.19 7.50
N ASN A 156 -4.19 16.99 7.69
CA ASN A 156 -3.45 15.75 7.47
C ASN A 156 -3.00 15.62 6.00
N ALA A 157 -3.89 15.88 5.05
CA ALA A 157 -3.53 15.91 3.63
C ALA A 157 -2.42 16.93 3.33
N SER A 158 -2.50 18.13 3.93
CA SER A 158 -1.45 19.15 3.79
C SER A 158 -0.11 18.70 4.38
N ILE A 159 -0.10 18.03 5.54
CA ILE A 159 1.12 17.50 6.17
C ILE A 159 1.72 16.37 5.32
N VAL A 160 0.90 15.47 4.78
CA VAL A 160 1.36 14.39 3.89
C VAL A 160 2.05 14.99 2.66
N LEU A 161 1.44 16.00 2.03
CA LEU A 161 2.07 16.68 0.88
C LEU A 161 3.39 17.38 1.26
N GLN A 162 3.48 17.98 2.44
CA GLN A 162 4.74 18.56 2.93
C GLN A 162 5.80 17.49 3.20
N ASN A 163 5.39 16.33 3.71
CA ASN A 163 6.29 15.20 3.93
C ASN A 163 6.83 14.65 2.59
N ASP A 164 5.96 14.47 1.61
CA ASP A 164 6.33 14.02 0.27
C ASP A 164 7.26 15.04 -0.41
N ASN A 165 6.97 16.33 -0.28
CA ASN A 165 7.84 17.38 -0.81
C ASN A 165 9.23 17.37 -0.14
N ALA A 166 9.28 17.27 1.20
CA ALA A 166 10.52 17.19 1.93
C ALA A 166 11.33 15.93 1.58
N ARG A 167 10.64 14.80 1.35
CA ARG A 167 11.25 13.55 0.91
C ARG A 167 11.84 13.67 -0.50
N LEU A 168 11.08 14.20 -1.46
CA LEU A 168 11.59 14.45 -2.82
C LEU A 168 12.79 15.40 -2.81
N ALA A 169 12.75 16.46 -1.99
CA ALA A 169 13.88 17.37 -1.84
C ALA A 169 15.11 16.67 -1.24
N ALA A 170 14.92 15.80 -0.24
CA ALA A 170 16.00 15.02 0.35
C ALA A 170 16.62 14.04 -0.66
N ASP A 171 15.79 13.36 -1.46
CA ASP A 171 16.25 12.44 -2.51
C ASP A 171 17.02 13.20 -3.62
N ASP A 172 16.55 14.40 -4.01
CA ASP A 172 17.26 15.28 -4.94
C ASP A 172 18.64 15.70 -4.41
N PHE A 173 18.73 16.07 -3.13
CA PHE A 173 20.02 16.42 -2.52
C PHE A 173 20.94 15.21 -2.38
N LYS A 174 20.39 14.03 -2.10
CA LYS A 174 21.15 12.78 -2.04
C LYS A 174 21.76 12.46 -3.41
N LEU A 175 20.97 12.52 -4.49
CA LEU A 175 21.46 12.28 -5.84
C LEU A 175 22.54 13.30 -6.24
N LYS A 176 22.34 14.59 -5.92
CA LYS A 176 23.35 15.63 -6.15
C LYS A 176 24.63 15.36 -5.38
N TYR A 177 24.54 14.94 -4.12
CA TYR A 177 25.69 14.58 -3.30
C TYR A 177 26.45 13.37 -3.86
N GLU A 178 25.74 12.33 -4.29
CA GLU A 178 26.36 11.13 -4.90
C GLU A 178 27.09 11.48 -6.20
N ASN A 179 26.52 12.37 -7.03
CA ASN A 179 27.16 12.86 -8.25
C ASN A 179 28.42 13.70 -7.94
N GLU A 180 28.32 14.67 -7.03
CA GLU A 180 29.47 15.46 -6.59
C GLU A 180 30.58 14.60 -5.95
N LEU A 181 30.21 13.59 -5.17
CA LEU A 181 31.16 12.64 -4.60
C LEU A 181 31.89 11.85 -5.69
N ALA A 182 31.17 11.37 -6.71
CA ALA A 182 31.77 10.67 -7.85
C ALA A 182 32.74 11.58 -8.62
N LEU A 183 32.35 12.83 -8.87
CA LEU A 183 33.22 13.84 -9.50
C LEU A 183 34.46 14.13 -8.64
N HIS A 184 34.29 14.30 -7.32
CA HIS A 184 35.40 14.52 -6.41
C HIS A 184 36.36 13.33 -6.40
N GLN A 185 35.87 12.09 -6.39
CA GLN A 185 36.70 10.89 -6.47
C GLN A 185 37.48 10.82 -7.79
N SER A 186 36.86 11.18 -8.92
CA SER A 186 37.54 11.28 -10.22
C SER A 186 38.66 12.32 -10.20
N VAL A 187 38.37 13.54 -9.72
CA VAL A 187 39.38 14.61 -9.62
C VAL A 187 40.50 14.25 -8.65
N GLN A 188 40.19 13.54 -7.56
CA GLN A 188 41.19 13.05 -6.62
C GLN A 188 42.08 11.99 -7.27
N ALA A 189 41.52 11.07 -8.06
CA ALA A 189 42.27 10.10 -8.84
C ALA A 189 43.20 10.81 -9.84
N ASP A 190 42.69 11.78 -10.60
CA ASP A 190 43.49 12.57 -11.55
C ASP A 190 44.61 13.33 -10.86
N THR A 191 44.34 13.95 -9.71
CA THR A 191 45.35 14.64 -8.91
C THR A 191 46.45 13.67 -8.44
N SER A 192 46.07 12.47 -8.01
CA SER A 192 47.04 11.44 -7.59
C SER A 192 47.89 10.95 -8.77
N ASN A 193 47.28 10.79 -9.95
CA ASN A 193 47.98 10.41 -11.19
C ASN A 193 48.96 11.50 -11.63
N LEU A 194 48.57 12.77 -11.57
CA LEU A 194 49.43 13.90 -11.89
C LEU A 194 50.60 14.03 -10.92
N ARG A 195 50.39 13.77 -9.62
CA ARG A 195 51.49 13.72 -8.65
C ARG A 195 52.48 12.60 -8.98
N ARG A 196 51.98 11.39 -9.28
CA ARG A 196 52.85 10.29 -9.71
C ARG A 196 53.64 10.63 -10.98
N ALA A 197 53.00 11.24 -11.98
CA ALA A 197 53.69 11.67 -13.20
C ALA A 197 54.76 12.74 -12.92
N LEU A 198 54.52 13.63 -11.96
CA LEU A 198 55.53 14.61 -11.52
C LEU A 198 56.70 13.93 -10.82
N ASP A 199 56.44 12.93 -9.98
CA ASP A 199 57.49 12.15 -9.30
C ASP A 199 58.33 11.36 -10.33
N GLU A 200 57.69 10.72 -11.31
CA GLU A 200 58.34 10.04 -12.44
C GLU A 200 59.21 11.00 -13.26
N LEU A 201 58.69 12.18 -13.59
CA LEU A 201 59.45 13.20 -14.32
C LEU A 201 60.63 13.74 -13.49
N THR A 202 60.45 13.88 -12.19
CA THR A 202 61.54 14.27 -11.26
C THR A 202 62.64 13.20 -11.26
N LEU A 203 62.28 11.92 -11.22
CA LEU A 203 63.25 10.83 -11.35
C LEU A 203 63.99 10.89 -12.69
N CYS A 204 63.29 11.11 -13.80
CA CYS A 204 63.93 11.28 -15.11
C CYS A 204 64.87 12.50 -15.17
N ILE A 205 64.51 13.62 -14.53
CA ILE A 205 65.40 14.79 -14.43
C ILE A 205 66.66 14.40 -13.67
N THR A 206 66.54 13.76 -12.50
CA THR A 206 67.72 13.36 -11.71
C THR A 206 68.60 12.35 -12.44
N ASP A 207 68.03 11.42 -13.19
CA ASP A 207 68.79 10.46 -14.01
C ASP A 207 69.57 11.17 -15.13
N LEU A 208 68.93 12.11 -15.83
CA LEU A 208 69.59 12.94 -16.85
C LEU A 208 70.66 13.85 -16.26
N GLU A 209 70.43 14.42 -15.07
CA GLU A 209 71.42 15.23 -14.35
C GLU A 209 72.67 14.40 -14.02
N ILE A 210 72.49 13.18 -13.49
CA ILE A 210 73.61 12.25 -13.21
C ILE A 210 74.36 11.90 -14.50
N GLN A 211 73.67 11.64 -15.61
CA GLN A 211 74.31 11.37 -16.90
C GLN A 211 75.10 12.59 -17.41
N CYS A 212 74.55 13.80 -17.27
CA CYS A 212 75.26 15.04 -17.62
C CYS A 212 76.50 15.26 -16.76
N GLU A 213 76.41 15.06 -15.45
CA GLU A 213 77.55 15.15 -14.53
C GLU A 213 78.63 14.14 -14.88
N THR A 214 78.25 12.87 -15.09
CA THR A 214 79.17 11.79 -15.49
C THR A 214 79.92 12.13 -16.78
N LEU A 215 79.21 12.58 -17.83
CA LEU A 215 79.83 12.99 -19.09
C LEU A 215 80.74 14.21 -18.93
N SER A 216 80.39 15.14 -18.04
CA SER A 216 81.23 16.30 -17.74
C SER A 216 82.52 15.89 -17.01
N ASP A 217 82.43 14.94 -16.08
CA ASP A 217 83.58 14.37 -15.37
C ASP A 217 84.49 13.63 -16.34
N GLU A 218 83.94 12.82 -17.26
CA GLU A 218 84.71 12.17 -18.32
C GLU A 218 85.45 13.18 -19.21
N LEU A 219 84.80 14.30 -19.59
CA LEU A 219 85.42 15.35 -20.40
C LEU A 219 86.56 16.03 -19.63
N THR A 220 86.35 16.36 -18.36
CA THR A 220 87.42 16.96 -17.53
C THR A 220 88.58 15.99 -17.33
N TYR A 221 88.30 14.70 -17.12
CA TYR A 221 89.29 13.64 -17.02
C TYR A 221 90.14 13.54 -18.29
N LEU A 222 89.50 13.45 -19.47
CA LEU A 222 90.20 13.40 -20.75
C LEU A 222 91.04 14.66 -21.01
N LYS A 223 90.52 15.85 -20.64
CA LYS A 223 91.26 17.11 -20.78
C LYS A 223 92.48 17.16 -19.87
N ASN A 224 92.35 16.73 -18.61
CA ASN A 224 93.47 16.67 -17.67
C ASN A 224 94.52 15.66 -18.12
N ASN A 225 94.10 14.48 -18.59
CA ASN A 225 95.02 13.50 -19.14
C ASN A 225 95.79 14.04 -20.36
N HIS A 226 95.09 14.70 -21.30
CA HIS A 226 95.76 15.34 -22.44
C HIS A 226 96.72 16.46 -22.00
N GLN A 227 96.35 17.27 -21.02
CA GLN A 227 97.21 18.32 -20.45
C GLN A 227 98.47 17.71 -19.83
N GLU A 228 98.34 16.63 -19.06
CA GLU A 228 99.45 15.89 -18.45
C GLU A 228 100.35 15.27 -19.52
N GLU A 229 99.80 14.58 -20.52
CA GLU A 229 100.55 14.02 -21.65
C GLU A 229 101.31 15.11 -22.42
N MET A 230 100.67 16.24 -22.69
CA MET A 230 101.32 17.39 -23.33
C MET A 230 102.42 17.98 -22.46
N GLN A 231 102.23 18.06 -21.13
CA GLN A 231 103.25 18.51 -20.19
C GLN A 231 104.43 17.54 -20.15
N VAL A 232 104.19 16.23 -20.13
CA VAL A 232 105.22 15.19 -20.22
C VAL A 232 105.99 15.30 -21.54
N LEU A 233 105.29 15.43 -22.67
CA LEU A 233 105.92 15.62 -23.98
C LEU A 233 106.71 16.94 -24.06
N GLN A 234 106.24 18.01 -23.42
CA GLN A 234 106.94 19.29 -23.36
C GLN A 234 108.17 19.23 -22.45
N CYS A 235 108.09 18.51 -21.32
CA CYS A 235 109.23 18.21 -20.46
C CYS A 235 110.24 17.29 -21.18
N ALA A 236 109.78 16.32 -21.97
CA ALA A 236 110.62 15.46 -22.80
C ALA A 236 111.28 16.24 -23.96
N ALA A 237 110.64 17.30 -24.47
CA ALA A 237 111.21 18.19 -25.49
C ALA A 237 112.22 19.22 -24.93
N GLY A 238 112.30 19.41 -23.61
CA GLY A 238 113.15 20.42 -22.97
C GLY A 238 114.27 19.89 -22.05
N GLY A 239 114.40 18.57 -21.86
CA GLY A 239 115.33 17.98 -20.91
C GLY A 239 116.51 17.25 -21.57
N ASN A 240 117.71 17.83 -21.46
CA ASN A 240 118.95 17.06 -21.57
C ASN A 240 118.95 16.04 -20.40
N VAL A 241 118.75 14.76 -20.71
CA VAL A 241 118.73 13.67 -19.73
C VAL A 241 120.16 13.44 -19.23
N ASN A 242 120.51 14.06 -18.10
CA ASN A 242 121.67 13.64 -17.31
C ASN A 242 121.25 12.41 -16.49
N VAL A 243 121.59 11.22 -16.99
CA VAL A 243 121.49 9.95 -16.25
C VAL A 243 122.70 9.86 -15.32
N GLU A 244 122.55 10.34 -14.08
CA GLU A 244 123.51 10.03 -13.02
C GLU A 244 123.17 8.66 -12.42
N MET A 245 123.92 7.67 -12.87
CA MET A 245 124.01 6.33 -12.31
C MET A 245 124.60 6.40 -10.90
N ASN A 246 123.76 6.59 -9.88
CA ASN A 246 124.12 6.26 -8.51
C ASN A 246 123.85 4.77 -8.27
N ALA A 247 124.88 3.96 -8.49
CA ALA A 247 124.95 2.58 -8.03
C ALA A 247 124.98 2.58 -6.49
N ALA A 248 123.80 2.59 -5.87
CA ALA A 248 123.63 2.26 -4.48
C ALA A 248 124.11 0.81 -4.25
N PRO A 249 124.73 0.53 -3.09
CA PRO A 249 125.54 -0.66 -2.84
C PRO A 249 124.74 -1.94 -3.04
N GLY A 250 125.38 -2.96 -3.62
CA GLY A 250 124.77 -4.22 -4.02
C GLY A 250 123.80 -4.76 -2.97
N VAL A 251 122.51 -4.54 -3.23
CA VAL A 251 121.41 -5.15 -2.49
C VAL A 251 121.46 -6.64 -2.81
N ASP A 252 121.46 -7.45 -1.76
CA ASP A 252 121.40 -8.91 -1.86
C ASP A 252 120.19 -9.30 -2.71
N LEU A 253 120.44 -9.66 -3.97
CA LEU A 253 119.44 -9.96 -4.98
C LEU A 253 118.46 -11.04 -4.51
N THR A 254 118.95 -11.93 -3.64
CA THR A 254 118.16 -12.99 -3.02
C THR A 254 117.08 -12.42 -2.10
N ILE A 255 117.42 -11.41 -1.29
CA ILE A 255 116.48 -10.74 -0.38
C ILE A 255 115.47 -9.91 -1.20
N LEU A 256 115.91 -9.21 -2.24
CA LEU A 256 115.03 -8.42 -3.10
C LEU A 256 114.05 -9.30 -3.91
N LEU A 257 114.52 -10.39 -4.51
CA LEU A 257 113.65 -11.34 -5.21
C LEU A 257 112.64 -12.01 -4.27
N ASN A 258 113.05 -12.34 -3.04
CA ASN A 258 112.14 -12.87 -2.02
C ASN A 258 111.14 -11.80 -1.56
N SER A 259 111.55 -10.53 -1.44
CA SER A 259 110.65 -9.41 -1.12
C SER A 259 109.62 -9.18 -2.22
N MET A 260 110.04 -9.16 -3.49
CA MET A 260 109.10 -9.05 -4.62
C MET A 260 108.15 -10.24 -4.68
N ARG A 261 108.63 -11.47 -4.44
CA ARG A 261 107.78 -12.65 -4.39
C ARG A 261 106.74 -12.55 -3.27
N ALA A 262 107.15 -12.10 -2.08
CA ALA A 262 106.23 -11.88 -0.96
C ALA A 262 105.17 -10.82 -1.30
N GLU A 263 105.55 -9.71 -1.93
CA GLU A 263 104.57 -8.69 -2.37
C GLU A 263 103.60 -9.21 -3.43
N TYR A 264 104.06 -10.03 -4.37
CA TYR A 264 103.17 -10.65 -5.37
C TYR A 264 102.25 -11.71 -4.76
N GLU A 265 102.75 -12.46 -3.77
CA GLU A 265 101.96 -13.46 -3.05
C GLU A 265 100.90 -12.79 -2.17
N ASP A 266 101.26 -11.69 -1.48
CA ASP A 266 100.33 -10.84 -0.74
C ASP A 266 99.28 -10.20 -1.68
N LEU A 267 99.70 -9.69 -2.84
CA LEU A 267 98.76 -9.11 -3.83
C LEU A 267 97.82 -10.18 -4.42
N ALA A 268 98.31 -11.39 -4.67
CA ALA A 268 97.50 -12.51 -5.14
C ALA A 268 96.51 -12.99 -4.06
N GLU A 269 96.95 -13.05 -2.80
CA GLU A 269 96.13 -13.38 -1.64
C GLU A 269 95.05 -12.30 -1.40
N GLN A 270 95.40 -11.02 -1.54
CA GLN A 270 94.49 -9.89 -1.49
C GLN A 270 93.44 -9.99 -2.61
N ASN A 271 93.88 -10.21 -3.84
CA ASN A 271 92.98 -10.36 -4.99
C ASN A 271 92.02 -11.55 -4.84
N ARG A 272 92.51 -12.68 -4.32
CA ARG A 272 91.68 -13.85 -3.99
C ARG A 272 90.61 -13.49 -2.95
N LYS A 273 90.99 -12.83 -1.87
CA LYS A 273 90.06 -12.40 -0.81
C LYS A 273 89.03 -11.40 -1.32
N ASP A 274 89.45 -10.44 -2.14
CA ASP A 274 88.56 -9.43 -2.74
C ASP A 274 87.57 -10.08 -3.71
N ALA A 275 88.01 -11.04 -4.51
CA ALA A 275 87.13 -11.82 -5.40
C ALA A 275 86.12 -12.69 -4.62
N GLU A 276 86.56 -13.35 -3.53
CA GLU A 276 85.68 -14.11 -2.65
C GLU A 276 84.67 -13.21 -1.94
N ALA A 277 85.10 -12.05 -1.42
CA ALA A 277 84.22 -11.07 -0.80
C ALA A 277 83.18 -10.54 -1.80
N TRP A 278 83.60 -10.21 -3.02
CA TRP A 278 82.72 -9.74 -4.09
C TRP A 278 81.72 -10.82 -4.51
N PHE A 279 82.16 -12.07 -4.66
CA PHE A 279 81.27 -13.19 -4.97
C PHE A 279 80.24 -13.42 -3.85
N ASN A 280 80.65 -13.36 -2.59
CA ASN A 280 79.76 -13.51 -1.44
C ASN A 280 78.75 -12.37 -1.36
N GLU A 281 79.16 -11.11 -1.59
CA GLU A 281 78.27 -9.96 -1.61
C GLU A 281 77.22 -10.08 -2.73
N LYS A 282 77.65 -10.44 -3.95
CA LYS A 282 76.72 -10.65 -5.07
C LYS A 282 75.79 -11.84 -4.85
N SER A 283 76.30 -12.94 -4.31
CA SER A 283 75.49 -14.12 -3.98
C SER A 283 74.46 -13.82 -2.89
N ALA A 284 74.84 -13.08 -1.85
CA ALA A 284 73.94 -12.66 -0.78
C ALA A 284 72.86 -11.71 -1.32
N THR A 285 73.23 -10.75 -2.16
CA THR A 285 72.27 -9.83 -2.81
C THR A 285 71.29 -10.58 -3.69
N LEU A 286 71.77 -11.54 -4.49
CA LEU A 286 70.91 -12.36 -5.35
C LEU A 286 69.98 -13.25 -4.53
N GLN A 287 70.47 -13.85 -3.44
CA GLN A 287 69.63 -14.64 -2.53
C GLN A 287 68.55 -13.77 -1.89
N GLN A 288 68.89 -12.58 -1.42
CA GLN A 288 67.93 -11.61 -0.87
C GLN A 288 66.84 -11.27 -1.91
N GLN A 289 67.23 -10.94 -3.15
CA GLN A 289 66.28 -10.68 -4.23
C GLN A 289 65.38 -11.88 -4.52
N ILE A 290 65.91 -13.10 -4.54
CA ILE A 290 65.11 -14.32 -4.74
C ILE A 290 64.08 -14.50 -3.61
N PHE A 291 64.46 -14.20 -2.35
CA PHE A 291 63.53 -14.26 -1.22
C PHE A 291 62.44 -13.20 -1.31
N ASP A 292 62.80 -11.97 -1.67
CA ASP A 292 61.87 -10.86 -1.82
C ASP A 292 60.88 -11.13 -2.98
N ASP A 293 61.39 -11.59 -4.13
CA ASP A 293 60.59 -11.98 -5.30
C ASP A 293 59.67 -13.17 -5.00
N ALA A 294 60.16 -14.19 -4.29
CA ALA A 294 59.33 -15.31 -3.84
C ALA A 294 58.25 -14.84 -2.86
N GLY A 295 58.59 -13.92 -1.95
CA GLY A 295 57.65 -13.27 -1.04
C GLY A 295 56.55 -12.54 -1.80
N ALA A 296 56.91 -11.67 -2.74
CA ALA A 296 55.97 -10.92 -3.58
C ALA A 296 55.08 -11.86 -4.41
N ALA A 297 55.65 -12.91 -5.00
CA ALA A 297 54.89 -13.90 -5.78
C ALA A 297 53.89 -14.68 -4.90
N THR A 298 54.26 -15.04 -3.68
CA THR A 298 53.33 -15.71 -2.75
C THR A 298 52.22 -14.78 -2.26
N ALA A 299 52.52 -13.50 -2.00
CA ALA A 299 51.52 -12.51 -1.64
C ALA A 299 50.50 -12.31 -2.77
N ALA A 300 50.96 -12.07 -4.00
CA ALA A 300 50.09 -11.94 -5.17
C ALA A 300 49.23 -13.20 -5.40
N ARG A 301 49.80 -14.40 -5.19
CA ARG A 301 49.05 -15.66 -5.28
C ARG A 301 47.95 -15.73 -4.21
N ASN A 302 48.23 -15.30 -2.99
CA ASN A 302 47.24 -15.30 -1.90
C ASN A 302 46.11 -14.30 -2.20
N GLU A 303 46.43 -13.07 -2.62
CA GLU A 303 45.45 -12.06 -3.04
C GLU A 303 44.56 -12.59 -4.17
N LEU A 304 45.13 -13.24 -5.18
CA LEU A 304 44.38 -13.86 -6.27
C LEU A 304 43.43 -14.96 -5.76
N THR A 305 43.85 -15.76 -4.77
CA THR A 305 42.97 -16.77 -4.17
C THR A 305 41.86 -16.18 -3.31
N GLU A 306 42.11 -15.04 -2.66
CA GLU A 306 41.10 -14.32 -1.87
C GLU A 306 40.08 -13.66 -2.79
N LEU A 307 40.53 -12.97 -3.84
CA LEU A 307 39.65 -12.42 -4.87
C LEU A 307 38.79 -13.50 -5.54
N LYS A 308 39.35 -14.68 -5.83
CA LYS A 308 38.57 -15.82 -6.34
C LYS A 308 37.51 -16.30 -5.35
N ARG A 309 37.83 -16.38 -4.06
CA ARG A 309 36.84 -16.71 -3.03
C ARG A 309 35.73 -15.66 -2.94
N ASN A 310 36.10 -14.38 -2.97
CA ASN A 310 35.13 -13.28 -2.93
C ASN A 310 34.20 -13.29 -4.15
N LEU A 311 34.73 -13.55 -5.35
CA LEU A 311 33.94 -13.71 -6.56
C LEU A 311 32.94 -14.86 -6.42
N GLN A 312 33.40 -16.03 -5.95
CA GLN A 312 32.53 -17.19 -5.73
C GLN A 312 31.43 -16.90 -4.69
N THR A 313 31.74 -16.23 -3.59
CA THR A 313 30.75 -15.81 -2.59
C THR A 313 29.71 -14.88 -3.21
N LEU A 314 30.15 -13.86 -3.97
CA LEU A 314 29.25 -12.91 -4.61
C LEU A 314 28.38 -13.57 -5.68
N GLU A 315 28.92 -14.56 -6.40
CA GLU A 315 28.16 -15.34 -7.39
C GLU A 315 27.07 -16.21 -6.72
N ILE A 316 27.37 -16.81 -5.56
CA ILE A 316 26.38 -17.55 -4.77
C ILE A 316 25.31 -16.60 -4.24
N GLU A 317 25.69 -15.42 -3.75
CA GLU A 317 24.74 -14.39 -3.31
C GLU A 317 23.82 -13.97 -4.46
N LEU A 318 24.38 -13.71 -5.65
CA LEU A 318 23.63 -13.40 -6.87
C LEU A 318 22.63 -14.52 -7.21
N GLN A 319 23.08 -15.79 -7.22
CA GLN A 319 22.21 -16.94 -7.48
C GLN A 319 21.09 -17.06 -6.44
N SER A 320 21.39 -16.80 -5.16
CA SER A 320 20.40 -16.83 -4.08
C SER A 320 19.35 -15.72 -4.23
N LEU A 321 19.77 -14.51 -4.63
CA LEU A 321 18.87 -13.39 -4.89
C LEU A 321 18.01 -13.65 -6.13
N MET A 322 18.57 -14.27 -7.18
CA MET A 322 17.79 -14.69 -8.34
C MET A 322 16.72 -15.73 -7.97
N ALA A 323 17.07 -16.72 -7.13
CA ALA A 323 16.11 -17.71 -6.64
C ALA A 323 15.01 -17.07 -5.77
N MET A 324 15.38 -16.13 -4.90
CA MET A 324 14.42 -15.37 -4.09
C MET A 324 13.48 -14.54 -4.97
N LYS A 325 14.01 -13.81 -5.95
CA LYS A 325 13.21 -13.06 -6.93
C LYS A 325 12.21 -13.98 -7.64
N HIS A 326 12.68 -15.12 -8.13
CA HIS A 326 11.83 -16.09 -8.82
C HIS A 326 10.70 -16.60 -7.91
N SER A 327 11.00 -16.89 -6.64
CA SER A 327 9.97 -17.31 -5.68
C SER A 327 8.89 -16.24 -5.44
N TYR A 328 9.28 -14.96 -5.40
CA TYR A 328 8.31 -13.86 -5.28
C TYR A 328 7.49 -13.66 -6.56
N GLU A 329 8.10 -13.79 -7.74
CA GLU A 329 7.37 -13.76 -9.02
C GLU A 329 6.36 -14.89 -9.11
N CYS A 330 6.71 -16.11 -8.70
CA CYS A 330 5.79 -17.24 -8.64
C CYS A 330 4.65 -16.98 -7.65
N SER A 331 4.95 -16.50 -6.44
CA SER A 331 3.92 -16.20 -5.43
C SER A 331 2.98 -15.08 -5.90
N LEU A 332 3.50 -14.06 -6.60
CA LEU A 332 2.69 -13.01 -7.20
C LEU A 332 1.76 -13.58 -8.27
N ALA A 333 2.28 -14.38 -9.21
CA ALA A 333 1.49 -15.00 -10.26
C ALA A 333 0.40 -15.96 -9.69
N GLU A 334 0.71 -16.70 -8.63
CA GLU A 334 -0.28 -17.53 -7.92
C GLU A 334 -1.37 -16.68 -7.27
N MET A 335 -1.01 -15.58 -6.60
CA MET A 335 -2.00 -14.68 -6.01
C MET A 335 -2.88 -14.02 -7.09
N GLU A 336 -2.28 -13.52 -8.17
CA GLU A 336 -3.01 -12.95 -9.31
C GLU A 336 -3.97 -13.98 -9.91
N GLY A 337 -3.53 -15.23 -10.12
CA GLY A 337 -4.37 -16.33 -10.58
C GLY A 337 -5.55 -16.59 -9.64
N ASN A 338 -5.30 -16.67 -8.33
CA ASN A 338 -6.36 -16.85 -7.32
C ASN A 338 -7.38 -15.71 -7.31
N TYR A 339 -6.95 -14.46 -7.54
CA TYR A 339 -7.85 -13.32 -7.65
C TYR A 339 -8.66 -13.34 -8.95
N CYS A 340 -8.04 -13.73 -10.07
CA CYS A 340 -8.75 -13.94 -11.33
C CYS A 340 -9.84 -15.00 -11.19
N ASP A 341 -9.55 -16.13 -10.53
CA ASP A 341 -10.53 -17.19 -10.28
C ASP A 341 -11.68 -16.73 -9.38
N GLN A 342 -11.38 -15.95 -8.33
CA GLN A 342 -12.41 -15.36 -7.46
C GLN A 342 -13.29 -14.36 -8.22
N LEU A 343 -12.69 -13.50 -9.05
CA LEU A 343 -13.44 -12.57 -9.89
C LEU A 343 -14.33 -13.31 -10.89
N GLN A 344 -13.82 -14.39 -11.51
CA GLN A 344 -14.60 -15.22 -12.40
C GLN A 344 -15.77 -15.88 -11.67
N GLN A 345 -15.55 -16.42 -10.47
CA GLN A 345 -16.61 -17.02 -9.66
C GLN A 345 -17.72 -16.01 -9.32
N ILE A 346 -17.35 -14.77 -8.94
CA ILE A 346 -18.32 -13.70 -8.67
C ILE A 346 -19.08 -13.34 -9.95
N GLN A 347 -18.38 -13.22 -11.08
CA GLN A 347 -19.00 -12.93 -12.38
C GLN A 347 -20.00 -14.02 -12.80
N ASP A 348 -19.68 -15.28 -12.56
CA ASP A 348 -20.57 -16.42 -12.84
C ASP A 348 -21.82 -16.38 -11.93
N GLN A 349 -21.66 -16.02 -10.66
CA GLN A 349 -22.80 -15.83 -9.73
C GLN A 349 -23.70 -14.67 -10.15
N ILE A 350 -23.13 -13.55 -10.58
CA ILE A 350 -23.89 -12.42 -11.12
C ILE A 350 -24.67 -12.87 -12.36
N GLY A 351 -24.01 -13.54 -13.30
CA GLY A 351 -24.67 -14.06 -14.51
C GLY A 351 -25.83 -15.01 -14.20
N ALA A 352 -25.67 -15.92 -13.24
CA ALA A 352 -26.76 -16.80 -12.81
C ALA A 352 -27.95 -16.03 -12.19
N MET A 353 -27.68 -15.00 -11.39
CA MET A 353 -28.74 -14.15 -10.81
C MET A 353 -29.44 -13.29 -11.87
N GLU A 354 -28.69 -12.76 -12.84
CA GLU A 354 -29.24 -12.04 -13.99
C GLU A 354 -30.13 -12.93 -14.84
N GLU A 355 -29.74 -14.19 -15.08
CA GLU A 355 -30.54 -15.17 -15.80
C GLU A 355 -31.85 -15.49 -15.05
N GLN A 356 -31.79 -15.71 -13.72
CA GLN A 356 -32.99 -15.91 -12.90
C GLN A 356 -33.93 -14.71 -12.93
N LEU A 357 -33.39 -13.49 -12.84
CA LEU A 357 -34.19 -12.26 -12.96
C LEU A 357 -34.85 -12.15 -14.34
N GLN A 358 -34.12 -12.48 -15.40
CA GLN A 358 -34.66 -12.47 -16.76
C GLN A 358 -35.75 -13.53 -16.92
N GLN A 359 -35.57 -14.72 -16.37
CA GLN A 359 -36.57 -15.78 -16.37
C GLN A 359 -37.87 -15.32 -15.69
N ILE A 360 -37.80 -14.77 -14.47
CA ILE A 360 -38.97 -14.28 -13.74
C ILE A 360 -39.68 -13.15 -14.51
N ARG A 361 -38.93 -12.24 -15.14
CA ARG A 361 -39.52 -11.19 -15.99
C ARG A 361 -40.31 -11.78 -17.15
N THR A 362 -39.72 -12.72 -17.89
CA THR A 362 -40.40 -13.37 -19.03
C THR A 362 -41.63 -14.16 -18.59
N GLU A 363 -41.58 -14.83 -17.43
CA GLU A 363 -42.74 -15.53 -16.86
C GLU A 363 -43.84 -14.55 -16.44
N THR A 364 -43.47 -13.44 -15.81
CA THR A 364 -44.43 -12.39 -15.39
C THR A 364 -45.11 -11.74 -16.61
N GLU A 365 -44.34 -11.45 -17.66
CA GLU A 365 -44.86 -10.96 -18.93
C GLU A 365 -45.80 -11.97 -19.60
N GLY A 366 -45.45 -13.26 -19.57
CA GLY A 366 -46.31 -14.35 -20.03
C GLY A 366 -47.63 -14.41 -19.27
N GLN A 367 -47.58 -14.43 -17.94
CA GLN A 367 -48.78 -14.43 -17.09
C GLN A 367 -49.65 -13.20 -17.35
N LYS A 368 -49.06 -12.01 -17.51
CA LYS A 368 -49.79 -10.79 -17.85
C LYS A 368 -50.60 -10.94 -19.14
N LEU A 369 -50.00 -11.51 -20.20
CA LEU A 369 -50.71 -11.75 -21.47
C LEU A 369 -51.86 -12.74 -21.31
N GLU A 370 -51.67 -13.81 -20.52
CA GLU A 370 -52.74 -14.76 -20.21
C GLU A 370 -53.90 -14.11 -19.45
N TYR A 371 -53.60 -13.22 -18.48
CA TYR A 371 -54.62 -12.44 -17.77
C TYR A 371 -55.37 -11.48 -18.69
N GLU A 372 -54.69 -10.80 -19.61
CA GLU A 372 -55.32 -9.94 -20.61
C GLU A 372 -56.27 -10.73 -21.52
N GLN A 373 -55.86 -11.90 -21.99
CA GLN A 373 -56.73 -12.79 -22.79
C GLN A 373 -57.95 -13.26 -21.99
N LEU A 374 -57.78 -13.63 -20.73
CA LEU A 374 -58.89 -14.05 -19.87
C LEU A 374 -59.87 -12.89 -19.61
N LEU A 375 -59.34 -11.67 -19.44
CA LEU A 375 -60.15 -10.46 -19.28
C LEU A 375 -60.99 -10.20 -20.55
N ASP A 376 -60.40 -10.35 -21.74
CA ASP A 376 -61.11 -10.18 -23.01
C ASP A 376 -62.26 -11.19 -23.16
N ILE A 377 -62.01 -12.47 -22.84
CA ILE A 377 -63.05 -13.51 -22.83
C ILE A 377 -64.15 -13.18 -21.82
N LYS A 378 -63.77 -12.72 -20.62
CA LYS A 378 -64.72 -12.32 -19.58
C LYS A 378 -65.60 -11.16 -20.04
N ILE A 379 -65.02 -10.13 -20.68
CA ILE A 379 -65.78 -9.01 -21.28
C ILE A 379 -66.73 -9.52 -22.37
N PHE A 380 -66.30 -10.47 -23.21
CA PHE A 380 -67.17 -11.08 -24.23
C PHE A 380 -68.35 -11.83 -23.62
N LEU A 381 -68.10 -12.67 -22.60
CA LEU A 381 -69.14 -13.39 -21.89
C LEU A 381 -70.11 -12.45 -21.15
N GLU A 382 -69.62 -11.37 -20.56
CA GLU A 382 -70.46 -10.35 -19.93
C GLU A 382 -71.42 -9.69 -20.93
N LYS A 383 -70.95 -9.37 -22.14
CA LYS A 383 -71.80 -8.86 -23.23
C LYS A 383 -72.85 -9.89 -23.67
N GLU A 384 -72.47 -11.16 -23.76
CA GLU A 384 -73.40 -12.23 -24.14
C GLU A 384 -74.50 -12.42 -23.07
N ILE A 385 -74.14 -12.38 -21.78
CA ILE A 385 -75.11 -12.39 -20.67
C ILE A 385 -76.02 -11.15 -20.73
N GLU A 386 -75.47 -9.97 -21.02
CA GLU A 386 -76.27 -8.74 -21.20
C GLU A 386 -77.29 -8.90 -22.35
N ILE A 387 -76.90 -9.53 -23.46
CA ILE A 387 -77.81 -9.85 -24.56
C ILE A 387 -78.87 -10.85 -24.12
N TYR A 388 -78.50 -11.91 -23.40
CA TYR A 388 -79.46 -12.89 -22.87
C TYR A 388 -80.45 -12.25 -21.89
N CYS A 389 -79.98 -11.42 -20.95
CA CYS A 389 -80.84 -10.65 -20.05
C CYS A 389 -81.78 -9.73 -20.84
N ASN A 390 -81.30 -9.02 -21.86
CA ASN A 390 -82.12 -8.17 -22.72
C ASN A 390 -83.18 -8.95 -23.52
N LEU A 391 -82.90 -10.19 -23.93
CA LEU A 391 -83.86 -11.05 -24.64
C LEU A 391 -84.95 -11.53 -23.69
N ILE A 392 -84.58 -11.94 -22.48
CA ILE A 392 -85.51 -12.33 -21.40
C ILE A 392 -86.37 -11.11 -20.97
N ASP A 393 -85.75 -9.96 -20.74
CA ASP A 393 -86.43 -8.68 -20.45
C ASP A 393 -87.23 -8.14 -21.64
N GLY A 394 -86.91 -8.59 -22.86
CA GLY A 394 -87.64 -8.31 -24.10
C GLY A 394 -88.92 -9.13 -24.22
N GLU A 395 -88.94 -10.34 -23.65
CA GLU A 395 -90.13 -11.19 -23.59
C GLU A 395 -91.04 -10.80 -22.40
N GLU A 396 -90.46 -10.33 -21.28
CA GLU A 396 -91.24 -9.80 -20.14
C GLU A 396 -91.83 -8.40 -20.40
N ARG A 397 -91.39 -7.68 -21.46
CA ARG A 397 -91.97 -6.38 -21.86
C ARG A 397 -93.28 -6.45 -22.65
N LYS A 398 -93.85 -7.64 -22.89
CA LYS A 398 -95.26 -7.75 -23.33
C LYS A 398 -96.27 -7.82 -22.19
N CYS A 399 -95.85 -7.91 -20.93
CA CYS A 399 -96.75 -7.86 -19.78
C CYS A 399 -96.11 -7.16 -18.57
N LYS A 400 -95.84 -5.86 -18.69
CA LYS A 400 -95.88 -4.85 -17.60
C LYS A 400 -95.66 -3.46 -18.21
N SER A 401 -96.70 -2.96 -18.88
CA SER A 401 -96.86 -1.52 -19.09
C SER A 401 -97.36 -0.93 -17.77
N THR A 402 -96.46 -0.42 -16.92
CA THR A 402 -96.73 0.79 -16.11
C THR A 402 -95.43 1.40 -15.61
N CYS A 403 -95.03 2.48 -16.29
CA CYS A 403 -94.45 3.72 -15.77
C CYS A 403 -93.47 3.66 -14.57
N TYR A 404 -92.19 3.92 -14.85
CA TYR A 404 -91.56 5.17 -14.43
C TYR A 404 -90.38 5.51 -15.36
N GLU A 405 -90.51 6.65 -16.04
CA GLU A 405 -89.39 7.36 -16.65
C GLU A 405 -88.41 7.79 -15.54
N SER A 406 -87.10 7.80 -15.80
CA SER A 406 -86.44 9.01 -16.30
C SER A 406 -84.91 8.99 -16.10
N LYS A 407 -84.25 9.73 -17.00
CA LYS A 407 -82.89 10.28 -17.03
C LYS A 407 -81.86 9.54 -17.87
N GLY A 408 -81.80 10.01 -19.12
CA GLY A 408 -80.85 9.65 -20.15
C GLY A 408 -79.40 10.05 -19.86
N CYS A 409 -78.52 9.47 -20.65
CA CYS A 409 -77.16 9.93 -20.85
C CYS A 409 -76.93 10.05 -22.35
N LYS A 410 -76.58 11.26 -22.80
CA LYS A 410 -76.15 11.52 -24.18
C LYS A 410 -74.74 10.96 -24.40
N PRO A 411 -74.38 10.52 -25.60
CA PRO A 411 -72.99 10.38 -25.99
C PRO A 411 -72.51 11.72 -26.59
N GLU A 412 -71.59 12.40 -25.91
CA GLU A 412 -70.80 13.47 -26.51
C GLU A 412 -69.42 12.95 -26.88
N ASN A 413 -69.19 12.88 -28.18
CA ASN A 413 -67.89 12.81 -28.80
C ASN A 413 -67.20 14.18 -28.58
N SER A 414 -66.05 14.21 -27.92
CA SER A 414 -65.22 15.41 -27.85
C SER A 414 -63.77 15.05 -27.56
N GLY A 415 -62.95 15.20 -28.60
CA GLY A 415 -61.62 15.77 -28.45
C GLY A 415 -60.50 14.78 -28.17
N ASN A 416 -59.80 14.40 -29.25
CA ASN A 416 -58.38 14.11 -29.20
C ASN A 416 -57.67 15.24 -28.44
N GLN A 417 -57.20 14.96 -27.22
CA GLN A 417 -56.07 15.67 -26.65
C GLN A 417 -54.94 14.67 -26.48
N VAL A 418 -53.92 14.85 -27.30
CA VAL A 418 -52.56 14.43 -27.03
C VAL A 418 -52.22 14.96 -25.64
N LYS A 419 -52.30 14.10 -24.63
CA LYS A 419 -51.61 14.35 -23.37
C LYS A 419 -50.15 14.01 -23.64
N ASP A 420 -49.32 15.03 -23.81
CA ASP A 420 -47.90 14.93 -23.55
C ASP A 420 -47.76 14.29 -22.16
N SER A 421 -47.34 13.04 -22.13
CA SER A 421 -46.89 12.40 -20.90
C SER A 421 -45.61 13.12 -20.51
N THR A 422 -45.70 14.04 -19.57
CA THR A 422 -44.54 14.59 -18.87
C THR A 422 -43.80 13.40 -18.27
N GLU A 423 -42.65 13.04 -18.86
CA GLU A 423 -41.76 12.04 -18.28
C GLU A 423 -41.21 12.59 -16.96
N GLU A 424 -41.74 12.10 -15.84
CA GLU A 424 -41.12 12.27 -14.53
C GLU A 424 -39.90 11.36 -14.45
N THR A 425 -38.71 11.90 -14.70
CA THR A 425 -37.46 11.22 -14.38
C THR A 425 -37.27 11.22 -12.86
N VAL A 426 -37.61 10.09 -12.22
CA VAL A 426 -37.31 9.85 -10.80
C VAL A 426 -35.84 9.43 -10.68
N VAL A 427 -35.00 10.33 -10.16
CA VAL A 427 -33.61 9.98 -9.79
C VAL A 427 -33.62 9.34 -8.40
N LYS A 428 -33.39 8.02 -8.35
CA LYS A 428 -33.19 7.28 -7.11
C LYS A 428 -31.70 7.28 -6.77
N THR A 429 -31.32 7.98 -5.71
CA THR A 429 -29.96 7.92 -5.16
C THR A 429 -29.87 6.73 -4.21
N VAL A 430 -29.04 5.75 -4.58
CA VAL A 430 -28.67 4.62 -3.73
C VAL A 430 -27.37 4.99 -3.03
N VAL A 431 -27.37 4.97 -1.70
CA VAL A 431 -26.17 5.15 -0.90
C VAL A 431 -25.81 3.79 -0.32
N GLU A 432 -24.64 3.29 -0.72
CA GLU A 432 -24.05 2.05 -0.19
C GLU A 432 -23.08 2.40 0.94
N GLU A 433 -23.25 1.73 2.09
CA GLU A 433 -22.31 1.79 3.19
C GLU A 433 -21.43 0.53 3.14
N LEU A 434 -20.14 0.72 2.84
CA LEU A 434 -19.13 -0.33 2.67
C LEU A 434 -18.21 -0.44 3.89
N ASP A 435 -17.82 -1.66 4.24
CA ASP A 435 -16.77 -1.93 5.23
C ASP A 435 -15.35 -1.71 4.69
N GLN A 436 -14.35 -1.70 5.58
CA GLN A 436 -12.92 -1.57 5.24
C GLN A 436 -12.36 -2.68 4.30
N VAL A 437 -13.18 -3.69 3.97
CA VAL A 437 -12.87 -4.80 3.05
C VAL A 437 -13.78 -4.77 1.80
N GLY A 438 -14.61 -3.74 1.63
CA GLY A 438 -15.44 -3.54 0.42
C GLY A 438 -16.76 -4.32 0.38
N ASN A 439 -17.18 -4.94 1.49
CA ASN A 439 -18.48 -5.63 1.57
C ASN A 439 -19.60 -4.65 1.95
N VAL A 440 -20.77 -4.76 1.29
CA VAL A 440 -21.96 -3.92 1.52
C VAL A 440 -22.67 -4.34 2.80
N LEU A 441 -22.71 -3.45 3.80
CA LEU A 441 -23.36 -3.74 5.09
C LEU A 441 -24.86 -3.45 5.11
N SER A 442 -25.32 -2.46 4.34
CA SER A 442 -26.74 -2.05 4.35
C SER A 442 -27.09 -1.24 3.11
N LEU A 443 -28.27 -1.50 2.55
CA LEU A 443 -28.83 -0.77 1.40
C LEU A 443 -30.11 -0.05 1.87
N ARG A 444 -30.10 1.29 1.90
CA ARG A 444 -31.29 2.07 2.29
C ARG A 444 -31.66 3.09 1.23
N VAL A 445 -32.76 2.83 0.52
CA VAL A 445 -33.33 3.71 -0.50
C VAL A 445 -34.09 4.86 0.16
N HIS A 446 -33.71 6.11 -0.13
CA HIS A 446 -34.48 7.30 0.23
C HIS A 446 -35.12 7.89 -1.03
N SER A 447 -36.44 8.08 -1.02
CA SER A 447 -37.13 8.92 -2.02
C SER A 447 -37.11 10.36 -1.54
N VAL A 448 -36.46 11.25 -2.29
CA VAL A 448 -36.52 12.70 -2.08
C VAL A 448 -37.38 13.31 -3.18
N GLU A 449 -38.50 13.91 -2.78
CA GLU A 449 -39.40 14.65 -3.66
C GLU A 449 -39.00 16.14 -3.57
N GLU A 450 -38.37 16.69 -4.62
CA GLU A 450 -37.96 18.11 -4.62
C GLU A 450 -38.64 18.90 -5.75
N LYS A 451 -39.20 20.05 -5.35
CA LYS A 451 -40.02 20.96 -6.14
C LYS A 451 -39.18 21.72 -7.16
N SER A 452 -39.72 21.85 -8.37
CA SER A 452 -39.17 22.60 -9.50
C SER A 452 -38.83 24.06 -9.15
N SER A 453 -37.55 24.44 -9.24
CA SER A 453 -37.12 25.84 -9.29
C SER A 453 -36.71 26.19 -10.72
N LYS A 454 -37.42 27.18 -11.29
CA LYS A 454 -37.10 27.81 -12.58
C LYS A 454 -35.68 28.37 -12.54
N ILE A 455 -34.82 27.97 -13.47
CA ILE A 455 -33.57 28.68 -13.77
C ILE A 455 -33.63 29.19 -15.20
N SER A 456 -33.53 30.51 -15.29
CA SER A 456 -33.45 31.35 -16.48
C SER A 456 -32.18 31.10 -17.29
N ASN A 457 -32.34 31.16 -18.62
CA ASN A 457 -31.29 31.17 -19.64
C ASN A 457 -30.08 32.04 -19.26
N ILE A 458 -28.88 31.47 -19.33
CA ILE A 458 -27.61 32.22 -19.41
C ILE A 458 -26.86 31.78 -20.66
N THR A 459 -26.65 32.77 -21.52
CA THR A 459 -25.96 32.77 -22.80
C THR A 459 -24.54 32.20 -22.73
N VAL A 460 -24.23 31.28 -23.64
CA VAL A 460 -22.89 30.74 -23.86
C VAL A 460 -22.05 31.79 -24.62
N GLU A 461 -21.09 32.42 -23.95
CA GLU A 461 -19.95 33.05 -24.64
C GLU A 461 -18.82 32.04 -24.80
N GLN A 462 -18.52 31.75 -26.06
CA GLN A 462 -17.44 30.88 -26.51
C GLN A 462 -16.14 31.69 -26.57
N ARG A 463 -15.17 31.40 -25.70
CA ARG A 463 -13.80 31.94 -25.80
C ARG A 463 -12.79 30.81 -25.98
N VAL A 464 -12.28 30.70 -27.21
CA VAL A 464 -11.20 29.82 -27.65
C VAL A 464 -9.88 30.25 -26.99
N PRO A 465 -9.03 29.33 -26.49
CA PRO A 465 -7.66 29.66 -26.11
C PRO A 465 -6.71 29.48 -27.31
N SER A 466 -6.10 30.58 -27.74
CA SER A 466 -5.03 30.63 -28.73
C SER A 466 -3.71 30.13 -28.12
N LYS A 467 -3.02 29.24 -28.86
CA LYS A 467 -1.61 28.89 -28.67
C LYS A 467 -0.73 30.07 -29.09
N ASP A 468 0.21 30.48 -28.25
CA ASP A 468 1.45 31.15 -28.64
C ASP A 468 2.58 30.59 -27.76
N HIS A 469 3.48 29.78 -28.30
CA HIS A 469 4.71 30.09 -29.02
C HIS A 469 5.89 30.45 -28.10
N ASN A 470 6.89 29.56 -28.16
CA ASN A 470 8.25 29.73 -27.70
C ASN A 470 8.83 31.10 -28.08
N GLU A 471 9.65 31.69 -27.21
CA GLU A 471 11.06 31.99 -27.52
C GLU A 471 11.84 32.53 -26.29
N LYS A 472 12.97 31.84 -26.03
CA LYS A 472 14.30 32.37 -25.68
C LYS A 472 14.42 33.60 -24.77
N LYS A 473 15.11 33.43 -23.64
CA LYS A 473 16.22 34.34 -23.30
C LYS A 473 17.27 33.70 -22.38
N LEU A 474 18.48 33.63 -22.92
CA LEU A 474 19.75 33.55 -22.21
C LEU A 474 19.93 34.74 -21.26
N LEU A 475 20.34 34.46 -20.03
CA LEU A 475 21.52 35.06 -19.37
C LEU A 475 21.88 34.25 -18.13
#